data_AF-A0A0W8IHC4-F1
#
_entry.id   AF-A0A0W8IHC4-F1
#
_cell.length_a   1.000
_cell.length_b   1.000
_cell.length_c   1.000
_cell.angle_alpha   90.00
_cell.angle_beta   90.00
_cell.angle_gamma   90.00
#
_symmetry.space_group_name_H-M   'P 1'
#
loop_
_entity.id
_entity.type
_entity.pdbx_description
1 polymer ?
#
loop_
_entity_poly.entity_id
_entity_poly.type
_entity_poly.pdbx_seq_one_letter_code
_entity_poly.pdbx_strand_id
1 'polypeptide(L)'
;MVVRALVGAAVVAAVGYALPLTLFSGRAQLSGVLEGGVAITAGLLVLVLLGKVLTFVVSMTWGFFGGPIFPLVFVGAVAGVLVHELVPGIPLVVAVPALAASVTAALVPLPLMVMVITTMLFGLQLELGIIPAVAVVVSTVLVRGTGLFAWLSRPARPTGTAARGSAQRPER
;
A
#
# COMPACT_ATOMS: atom_id res chain seq x y z
N MET A 1 23.53 0.79 -15.29
CA MET A 1 22.39 1.33 -14.51
C MET A 1 21.46 2.18 -15.37
N VAL A 2 21.96 3.13 -16.17
CA VAL A 2 21.15 4.01 -17.05
C VAL A 2 20.31 3.25 -18.08
N VAL A 3 20.84 2.21 -18.74
CA VAL A 3 20.11 1.44 -19.76
C VAL A 3 18.88 0.74 -19.17
N ARG A 4 18.98 0.19 -17.95
CA ARG A 4 17.83 -0.41 -17.26
C ARG A 4 16.80 0.67 -16.95
N ALA A 5 17.20 1.79 -16.34
CA ALA A 5 16.27 2.90 -16.07
C ALA A 5 15.55 3.41 -17.34
N LEU A 6 16.24 3.51 -18.48
CA LEU A 6 15.64 3.93 -19.76
C LEU A 6 14.65 2.90 -20.32
N VAL A 7 14.99 1.62 -20.28
CA VAL A 7 14.06 0.56 -20.72
C VAL A 7 12.86 0.49 -19.77
N GLY A 8 13.04 0.76 -18.48
CA GLY A 8 11.97 0.77 -17.49
C GLY A 8 11.04 1.95 -17.73
N ALA A 9 11.60 3.15 -17.93
CA ALA A 9 10.85 4.33 -18.34
C ALA A 9 10.12 4.11 -19.67
N ALA A 10 10.73 3.44 -20.66
CA ALA A 10 10.09 3.15 -21.94
C ALA A 10 8.90 2.18 -21.79
N VAL A 11 9.02 1.14 -20.96
CA VAL A 11 7.90 0.24 -20.66
C VAL A 11 6.79 0.98 -19.92
N VAL A 12 7.12 1.80 -18.92
CA VAL A 12 6.14 2.61 -18.18
C VAL A 12 5.48 3.65 -19.09
N ALA A 13 6.23 4.27 -19.99
CA ALA A 13 5.71 5.21 -20.97
C ALA A 13 4.84 4.51 -22.02
N ALA A 14 5.20 3.32 -22.47
CA ALA A 14 4.40 2.55 -23.42
C ALA A 14 3.08 2.06 -22.78
N VAL A 15 3.12 1.56 -21.54
CA VAL A 15 1.93 1.19 -20.78
C VAL A 15 1.08 2.42 -20.48
N GLY A 16 1.71 3.54 -20.14
CA GLY A 16 1.04 4.81 -19.92
C GLY A 16 0.43 5.44 -21.17
N TYR A 17 1.04 5.22 -22.34
CA TYR A 17 0.53 5.66 -23.63
C TYR A 17 -0.63 4.79 -24.12
N ALA A 18 -0.53 3.46 -23.93
CA ALA A 18 -1.60 2.52 -24.27
C ALA A 18 -2.79 2.59 -23.29
N LEU A 19 -2.52 2.90 -22.02
CA LEU A 19 -3.51 3.12 -20.97
C LEU A 19 -3.28 4.48 -20.30
N PRO A 20 -3.74 5.60 -20.89
CA PRO A 20 -3.61 6.93 -20.28
C PRO A 20 -4.23 7.02 -18.87
N LEU A 21 -5.14 6.09 -18.53
CA LEU A 21 -5.73 5.89 -17.20
C LEU A 21 -4.72 5.51 -16.10
N THR A 22 -3.55 4.98 -16.46
CA THR A 22 -2.52 4.53 -15.51
C THR A 22 -1.59 5.65 -15.05
N LEU A 23 -1.51 6.75 -15.81
CA LEU A 23 -0.50 7.81 -15.62
C LEU A 23 -0.95 8.99 -14.75
N PHE A 24 -2.25 9.26 -14.58
CA PHE A 24 -2.71 10.41 -13.80
C PHE A 24 -3.92 10.05 -12.94
N SER A 25 -3.75 10.10 -11.61
CA SER A 25 -4.65 10.03 -10.43
C SER A 25 -6.12 9.54 -10.49
N GLY A 26 -6.69 9.14 -11.62
CA GLY A 26 -8.11 8.76 -11.78
C GLY A 26 -9.12 9.87 -11.44
N ARG A 27 -8.71 11.02 -10.87
CA ARG A 27 -9.62 12.04 -10.30
C ARG A 27 -10.52 12.69 -11.33
N ALA A 28 -10.01 12.97 -12.54
CA ALA A 28 -10.78 13.63 -13.61
C ALA A 28 -11.83 12.70 -14.26
N GLN A 29 -11.70 11.38 -14.11
CA GLN A 29 -12.71 10.41 -14.56
C GLN A 29 -13.56 9.88 -13.42
N LEU A 30 -13.10 9.94 -12.17
CA LEU A 30 -13.94 9.67 -11.00
C LEU A 30 -15.11 10.68 -10.92
N SER A 31 -14.89 11.94 -11.31
CA SER A 31 -15.98 12.92 -11.46
C SER A 31 -16.93 12.56 -12.62
N GLY A 32 -16.41 12.12 -13.77
CA GLY A 32 -17.25 11.66 -14.90
C GLY A 32 -18.00 10.34 -14.66
N VAL A 33 -17.53 9.51 -13.73
CA VAL A 33 -18.18 8.29 -13.24
C VAL A 33 -19.32 8.63 -12.26
N LEU A 34 -19.12 9.63 -11.39
CA LEU A 34 -20.16 10.14 -10.51
C LEU A 34 -21.29 10.87 -11.27
N GLU A 35 -20.99 11.41 -12.46
CA GLU A 35 -21.95 12.15 -13.30
C GLU A 35 -22.56 11.33 -14.46
N GLY A 36 -22.28 10.01 -14.56
CA GLY A 36 -23.08 9.08 -15.37
C GLY A 36 -22.74 8.95 -16.86
N GLY A 37 -21.49 9.20 -17.29
CA GLY A 37 -21.18 9.35 -18.72
C GLY A 37 -20.41 8.23 -19.44
N VAL A 38 -19.59 7.42 -18.77
CA VAL A 38 -18.71 6.46 -19.47
C VAL A 38 -18.71 5.14 -18.74
N ALA A 39 -19.20 4.10 -19.41
CA ALA A 39 -19.13 2.72 -18.97
C ALA A 39 -17.66 2.30 -18.84
N ILE A 40 -17.07 2.50 -17.66
CA ILE A 40 -15.80 1.86 -17.33
C ILE A 40 -16.13 0.37 -17.16
N THR A 41 -15.94 -0.40 -18.23
CA THR A 41 -16.16 -1.85 -18.19
C THR A 41 -15.23 -2.46 -17.15
N ALA A 42 -15.71 -3.37 -16.30
CA ALA A 42 -14.90 -4.05 -15.27
C ALA A 42 -13.55 -4.58 -15.80
N GLY A 43 -13.51 -5.00 -17.07
CA GLY A 43 -12.28 -5.42 -17.75
C GLY A 43 -11.21 -4.32 -17.89
N LEU A 44 -11.59 -3.06 -18.05
CA LEU A 44 -10.65 -1.92 -18.11
C LEU A 44 -10.01 -1.67 -16.73
N LEU A 45 -10.77 -1.80 -15.64
CA LEU A 45 -10.21 -1.68 -14.28
C LEU A 45 -9.18 -2.77 -14.01
N VAL A 46 -9.47 -4.01 -14.40
CA VAL A 46 -8.54 -5.14 -14.26
C VAL A 46 -7.26 -4.88 -15.07
N LEU A 47 -7.38 -4.38 -16.30
CA LEU A 47 -6.22 -4.09 -17.15
C LEU A 47 -5.35 -2.97 -16.58
N VAL A 48 -5.97 -1.90 -16.05
CA VAL A 48 -5.27 -0.81 -15.35
C VAL A 48 -4.55 -1.33 -14.10
N LEU A 49 -5.18 -2.22 -13.34
CA LEU A 49 -4.62 -2.80 -12.13
C LEU A 49 -3.35 -3.62 -12.45
N LEU A 50 -3.44 -4.50 -13.46
CA LEU A 50 -2.31 -5.30 -13.93
C LEU A 50 -1.18 -4.41 -14.46
N GLY A 51 -1.51 -3.41 -15.28
CA GLY A 51 -0.53 -2.47 -15.81
C GLY A 51 0.20 -1.68 -14.72
N LYS A 52 -0.51 -1.26 -13.66
CA LYS A 52 0.08 -0.53 -12.53
C LYS A 52 0.98 -1.42 -11.68
N VAL A 53 0.57 -2.65 -11.38
CA VAL A 53 1.40 -3.59 -10.62
C VAL A 53 2.67 -3.94 -11.40
N LEU A 54 2.57 -4.17 -12.70
CA LEU A 54 3.73 -4.43 -13.56
C LEU A 54 4.69 -3.24 -13.56
N THR A 55 4.16 -2.04 -13.80
CA THR A 55 4.93 -0.77 -13.76
C THR A 55 5.62 -0.59 -12.41
N PHE A 56 4.92 -0.85 -11.31
CA PHE A 56 5.44 -0.74 -9.96
C PHE A 56 6.60 -1.71 -9.70
N VAL A 57 6.45 -2.98 -10.06
CA VAL A 57 7.50 -4.01 -9.91
C VAL A 57 8.72 -3.67 -10.75
N VAL A 58 8.53 -3.24 -12.01
CA VAL A 58 9.64 -2.82 -12.88
C VAL A 58 10.36 -1.60 -12.30
N SER A 59 9.62 -0.61 -11.80
CA SER A 59 10.19 0.62 -11.23
C SER A 59 11.01 0.34 -9.96
N MET A 60 10.49 -0.50 -9.06
CA MET A 60 11.19 -0.89 -7.83
C MET A 60 12.43 -1.74 -8.10
N THR A 61 12.36 -2.66 -9.06
CA THR A 61 13.48 -3.55 -9.38
C THR A 61 14.60 -2.82 -10.13
N TRP A 62 14.29 -1.70 -10.81
CA TRP A 62 15.21 -1.03 -11.74
C TRP A 62 15.79 0.28 -11.19
N GLY A 63 15.58 0.55 -9.90
CA GLY A 63 16.29 1.59 -9.15
C GLY A 63 15.69 3.00 -9.25
N PHE A 64 14.39 3.12 -9.57
CA PHE A 64 13.71 4.41 -9.48
C PHE A 64 13.53 4.83 -8.02
N PHE A 65 13.83 6.10 -7.73
CA PHE A 65 13.59 6.69 -6.41
C PHE A 65 12.10 6.98 -6.24
N GLY A 66 11.42 6.19 -5.40
CA GLY A 66 10.01 6.37 -5.07
C GLY A 66 9.54 5.34 -4.05
N GLY A 67 8.80 5.80 -3.03
CA GLY A 67 8.24 4.92 -2.01
C GLY A 67 7.04 4.11 -2.52
N PRO A 68 6.74 2.94 -1.92
CA PRO A 68 5.64 2.06 -2.36
C PRO A 68 4.25 2.59 -2.05
N ILE A 69 4.11 3.59 -1.18
CA ILE A 69 2.83 3.97 -0.58
C ILE A 69 1.82 4.41 -1.65
N PHE A 70 2.17 5.37 -2.50
CA PHE A 70 1.24 5.91 -3.49
C PHE A 70 0.82 4.88 -4.56
N PRO A 71 1.74 4.07 -5.13
CA PRO A 71 1.36 2.96 -5.99
C PRO A 71 0.39 1.97 -5.34
N LEU A 72 0.61 1.62 -4.07
CA LEU A 72 -0.25 0.67 -3.36
C LEU A 72 -1.63 1.22 -3.04
N VAL A 73 -1.72 2.49 -2.62
CA VAL A 73 -2.99 3.17 -2.43
C VAL A 73 -3.77 3.21 -3.74
N PHE A 74 -3.12 3.53 -4.87
CA PHE A 74 -3.78 3.53 -6.18
C PHE A 74 -4.33 2.15 -6.55
N VAL A 75 -3.51 1.09 -6.39
CA VAL A 75 -3.92 -0.29 -6.65
C VAL A 75 -5.15 -0.65 -5.80
N GLY A 76 -5.13 -0.36 -4.50
CA GLY A 76 -6.27 -0.63 -3.64
C GLY A 76 -7.50 0.24 -3.94
N ALA A 77 -7.32 1.50 -4.35
CA ALA A 77 -8.42 2.37 -4.73
C ALA A 77 -9.16 1.86 -5.97
N VAL A 78 -8.42 1.48 -7.02
CA VAL A 78 -9.00 0.90 -8.26
C VAL A 78 -9.66 -0.44 -7.96
N ALA A 79 -9.05 -1.28 -7.12
CA ALA A 79 -9.67 -2.52 -6.65
C ALA A 79 -11.00 -2.24 -5.91
N GLY A 80 -11.06 -1.19 -5.10
CA GLY A 80 -12.29 -0.79 -4.40
C GLY A 80 -13.42 -0.37 -5.34
N VAL A 81 -13.09 0.35 -6.42
CA VAL A 81 -14.08 0.66 -7.49
C VAL A 81 -14.55 -0.63 -8.16
N LEU A 82 -13.63 -1.55 -8.48
CA LEU A 82 -14.00 -2.84 -9.07
C LEU A 82 -14.93 -3.66 -8.16
N VAL A 83 -14.70 -3.65 -6.84
CA VAL A 83 -15.57 -4.33 -5.87
C VAL A 83 -16.95 -3.68 -5.81
N HIS A 84 -17.05 -2.35 -5.90
CA HIS A 84 -18.33 -1.65 -5.98
C HIS A 84 -19.12 -2.07 -7.23
N GLU A 85 -18.47 -2.15 -8.39
CA GLU A 85 -19.09 -2.60 -9.64
C GLU A 85 -19.56 -4.07 -9.58
N LEU A 86 -18.80 -4.94 -8.91
CA LEU A 86 -19.17 -6.35 -8.75
C LEU A 86 -20.25 -6.58 -7.68
N VAL A 87 -20.27 -5.73 -6.65
CA VAL A 87 -21.21 -5.81 -5.53
C VAL A 87 -21.85 -4.44 -5.31
N PRO A 88 -22.91 -4.10 -6.07
CA PRO A 88 -23.53 -2.77 -6.05
C PRO A 88 -24.19 -2.40 -4.70
N GLY A 89 -24.26 -3.34 -3.75
CA GLY A 89 -24.71 -3.09 -2.39
C GLY A 89 -23.67 -2.39 -1.48
N ILE A 90 -22.41 -2.30 -1.90
CA ILE A 90 -21.35 -1.67 -1.09
C ILE A 90 -21.11 -0.25 -1.60
N PRO A 91 -21.30 0.82 -0.80
CA PRO A 91 -21.10 2.18 -1.30
C PRO A 91 -19.62 2.49 -1.56
N LEU A 92 -19.35 3.31 -2.60
CA LEU A 92 -18.01 3.65 -3.06
C LEU A 92 -17.14 4.31 -1.96
N VAL A 93 -17.78 5.13 -1.11
CA VAL A 93 -17.14 5.79 0.04
C VAL A 93 -16.59 4.81 1.08
N VAL A 94 -17.05 3.55 1.07
CA VAL A 94 -16.54 2.49 1.93
C VAL A 94 -15.53 1.63 1.18
N ALA A 95 -15.88 1.14 -0.01
CA ALA A 95 -15.07 0.18 -0.75
C ALA A 95 -13.67 0.70 -1.11
N VAL A 96 -13.59 1.93 -1.61
CA VAL A 96 -12.34 2.54 -2.09
C VAL A 96 -11.33 2.77 -0.96
N PRO A 97 -11.65 3.52 0.12
CA PRO A 97 -10.69 3.75 1.19
C PRO A 97 -10.36 2.49 1.97
N ALA A 98 -11.32 1.56 2.13
CA ALA A 98 -11.04 0.26 2.78
C ALA A 98 -9.97 -0.53 2.01
N LEU A 99 -10.15 -0.73 0.70
CA LEU A 99 -9.19 -1.50 -0.09
C LEU A 99 -7.86 -0.77 -0.30
N ALA A 100 -7.89 0.55 -0.47
CA ALA A 100 -6.68 1.36 -0.50
C ALA A 100 -5.84 1.19 0.78
N ALA A 101 -6.49 1.21 1.94
CA ALA A 101 -5.83 1.02 3.23
C ALA A 101 -5.36 -0.42 3.46
N SER A 102 -6.18 -1.42 3.13
CA SER A 102 -5.80 -2.85 3.28
C SER A 102 -4.61 -3.23 2.41
N VAL A 103 -4.60 -2.87 1.12
CA VAL A 103 -3.50 -3.20 0.19
C VAL A 103 -2.20 -2.51 0.63
N THR A 104 -2.28 -1.26 1.07
CA THR A 104 -1.10 -0.53 1.54
C THR A 104 -0.57 -1.11 2.85
N ALA A 105 -1.45 -1.48 3.79
CA ALA A 105 -1.07 -2.07 5.08
C ALA A 105 -0.49 -3.49 4.96
N ALA A 106 -0.86 -4.22 3.89
CA ALA A 106 -0.31 -5.54 3.62
C ALA A 106 1.21 -5.48 3.39
N LEU A 107 1.68 -4.47 2.65
CA LEU A 107 3.10 -4.36 2.27
C LEU A 107 3.89 -3.41 3.18
N VAL A 108 3.27 -2.39 3.77
CA VAL A 108 3.98 -1.35 4.55
C VAL A 108 3.93 -1.63 6.06
N PRO A 109 5.08 -1.69 6.77
CA PRO A 109 5.13 -2.03 8.19
C PRO A 109 4.64 -1.01 9.21
N LEU A 110 3.86 -0.02 8.79
CA LEU A 110 3.49 1.12 9.62
C LEU A 110 1.97 1.29 9.62
N PRO A 111 1.20 0.44 10.33
CA PRO A 111 -0.27 0.45 10.27
C PRO A 111 -0.86 1.81 10.64
N LEU A 112 -0.34 2.48 11.68
CA LEU A 112 -0.82 3.80 12.09
C LEU A 112 -0.61 4.85 10.98
N MET A 113 0.54 4.82 10.30
CA MET A 113 0.82 5.77 9.21
C MET A 113 -0.08 5.50 8.01
N VAL A 114 -0.30 4.22 7.67
CA VAL A 114 -1.20 3.85 6.56
C VAL A 114 -2.62 4.28 6.86
N MET A 115 -3.10 4.06 8.09
CA MET A 115 -4.41 4.54 8.53
C MET A 115 -4.51 6.05 8.34
N VAL A 116 -3.65 6.86 8.98
CA VAL A 116 -3.74 8.33 8.91
C VAL A 116 -3.63 8.85 7.47
N ILE A 117 -2.67 8.35 6.69
CA ILE A 117 -2.46 8.80 5.31
C ILE A 117 -3.68 8.50 4.45
N THR A 118 -4.26 7.30 4.56
CA THR A 118 -5.43 6.94 3.74
C THR A 118 -6.66 7.73 4.15
N THR A 119 -6.92 7.91 5.45
CA THR A 119 -8.04 8.74 5.92
C THR A 119 -7.94 10.18 5.42
N MET A 120 -6.75 10.78 5.50
CA MET A 120 -6.50 12.15 5.03
C MET A 120 -6.56 12.26 3.51
N LEU A 121 -6.01 11.28 2.79
CA LEU A 121 -5.96 11.30 1.33
C LEU A 121 -7.36 11.23 0.69
N PHE A 122 -8.28 10.49 1.31
CA PHE A 122 -9.67 10.41 0.87
C PHE A 122 -10.58 11.46 1.51
N GLY A 123 -10.05 12.35 2.35
CA GLY A 123 -10.83 13.43 2.97
C GLY A 123 -11.95 12.95 3.90
N LEU A 124 -11.79 11.76 4.51
CA LEU A 124 -12.79 11.19 5.40
C LEU A 124 -12.80 11.95 6.73
N GLN A 125 -13.98 12.37 7.19
CA GLN A 125 -14.13 12.88 8.56
C GLN A 125 -13.80 11.79 9.60
N LEU A 126 -13.53 12.18 10.85
CA LEU A 126 -13.18 11.24 11.93
C LEU A 126 -14.20 10.09 12.08
N GLU A 127 -15.48 10.36 11.84
CA GLU A 127 -16.55 9.35 11.92
C GLU A 127 -16.40 8.23 10.87
N LEU A 128 -15.97 8.59 9.65
CA LEU A 128 -15.72 7.64 8.57
C LEU A 128 -14.30 7.07 8.61
N GLY A 129 -13.42 7.64 9.43
CA GLY A 129 -12.05 7.17 9.65
C GLY A 129 -11.96 5.77 10.25
N ILE A 130 -13.05 5.23 10.79
CA ILE A 130 -13.14 3.84 11.25
C ILE A 130 -12.98 2.83 10.11
N ILE A 131 -13.39 3.19 8.89
CA ILE A 131 -13.32 2.31 7.71
C ILE A 131 -11.87 1.91 7.40
N PRO A 132 -10.94 2.83 7.12
CA PRO A 132 -9.54 2.47 6.90
C PRO A 132 -8.90 1.87 8.16
N ALA A 133 -9.32 2.28 9.37
CA ALA A 133 -8.79 1.71 10.61
C ALA A 133 -9.01 0.19 10.70
N VAL A 134 -10.26 -0.26 10.53
CA VAL A 134 -10.61 -1.69 10.57
C VAL A 134 -9.93 -2.43 9.42
N ALA A 135 -9.92 -1.85 8.23
CA ALA A 135 -9.29 -2.43 7.03
C ALA A 135 -7.77 -2.66 7.21
N VAL A 136 -7.07 -1.72 7.85
CA VAL A 136 -5.64 -1.83 8.19
C VAL A 136 -5.40 -2.90 9.24
N VAL A 137 -6.20 -2.92 10.31
CA VAL A 137 -6.06 -3.92 11.37
C VAL A 137 -6.26 -5.32 10.82
N VAL A 138 -7.33 -5.55 10.05
CA VAL A 138 -7.61 -6.85 9.42
C VAL A 138 -6.47 -7.27 8.49
N SER A 139 -6.02 -6.36 7.61
CA SER A 139 -4.93 -6.64 6.68
C SER A 139 -3.63 -6.98 7.40
N THR A 140 -3.24 -6.18 8.40
CA THR A 140 -2.00 -6.42 9.15
C THR A 140 -2.04 -7.71 9.95
N VAL A 141 -3.17 -8.03 10.59
CA VAL A 141 -3.35 -9.30 11.31
C VAL A 141 -3.26 -10.49 10.34
N LEU A 142 -3.87 -10.38 9.15
CA LEU A 142 -3.89 -11.47 8.18
C LEU A 142 -2.51 -11.69 7.53
N VAL A 143 -1.81 -10.62 7.15
CA VAL A 143 -0.54 -10.72 6.42
C VAL A 143 0.64 -11.01 7.34
N ARG A 144 0.65 -10.44 8.56
CA ARG A 144 1.79 -10.54 9.48
C ARG A 144 1.58 -11.53 10.60
N GLY A 145 0.36 -12.05 10.75
CA GLY A 145 -0.07 -12.71 11.97
C GLY A 145 -0.15 -11.72 13.13
N THR A 146 -0.55 -12.19 14.31
CA THR A 146 -0.68 -11.29 15.48
C THR A 146 0.63 -10.65 15.85
N GLY A 147 1.79 -11.28 15.59
CA GLY A 147 3.14 -10.80 15.96
C GLY A 147 3.36 -10.62 17.48
N LEU A 148 2.27 -10.51 18.23
CA LEU A 148 2.09 -10.38 19.65
C LEU A 148 2.72 -11.57 20.36
N PHE A 149 2.52 -12.78 19.83
CA PHE A 149 3.15 -13.97 20.39
C PHE A 149 4.68 -13.91 20.25
N ALA A 150 5.19 -13.56 19.07
CA ALA A 150 6.63 -13.42 18.84
C ALA A 150 7.28 -12.23 19.60
N TRP A 151 6.52 -11.16 19.86
CA TRP A 151 6.97 -10.02 20.67
C TRP A 151 6.98 -10.36 22.17
N LEU A 152 5.95 -11.05 22.67
CA LEU A 152 5.90 -11.59 24.04
C LEU A 152 6.98 -12.65 24.28
N SER A 153 7.33 -13.43 23.26
CA SER A 153 8.38 -14.46 23.33
C SER A 153 9.80 -13.91 23.18
N ARG A 154 10.02 -12.59 23.08
CA ARG A 154 11.38 -12.04 23.02
C ARG A 154 12.03 -12.17 24.41
N PRO A 155 13.09 -12.99 24.57
CA PRO A 155 13.82 -13.01 25.82
C PRO A 155 14.40 -11.61 26.06
N ALA A 156 14.20 -11.08 27.27
CA ALA A 156 14.85 -9.85 27.69
C ALA A 156 16.37 -10.01 27.44
N ARG A 157 16.95 -9.11 26.64
CA ARG A 157 18.39 -9.11 26.38
C ARG A 157 19.12 -9.11 27.73
N PRO A 158 20.04 -10.04 28.02
CA PRO A 158 20.88 -9.94 29.20
C PRO A 158 21.70 -8.66 29.08
N THR A 159 21.45 -7.72 29.98
CA THR A 159 22.26 -6.52 30.18
C THR A 159 23.63 -6.99 30.68
N GLY A 160 24.57 -7.15 29.75
CA GLY A 160 25.96 -7.49 30.07
C GLY A 160 26.65 -6.33 30.78
N THR A 161 26.42 -6.19 32.09
CA THR A 161 27.13 -5.27 32.98
C THR A 161 28.09 -6.00 33.94
N ALA A 162 28.20 -7.34 33.88
CA ALA A 162 29.01 -8.12 34.82
C ALA A 162 30.33 -8.67 34.22
N ALA A 163 31.14 -7.81 33.60
CA ALA A 163 32.54 -8.16 33.25
C ALA A 163 33.52 -6.97 33.43
N ARG A 164 33.19 -6.02 34.30
CA ARG A 164 34.14 -5.06 34.87
C ARG A 164 34.25 -5.32 36.36
N GLY A 165 35.30 -6.02 36.78
CA GLY A 165 35.72 -6.07 38.18
C GLY A 165 35.81 -7.48 38.74
N SER A 166 36.96 -8.14 38.57
CA SER A 166 37.64 -8.98 39.58
C SER A 166 38.60 -9.96 38.91
N ALA A 167 39.83 -9.52 38.65
CA ALA A 167 41.04 -10.36 38.73
C ALA A 167 42.29 -9.50 38.47
N GLN A 168 42.53 -8.51 39.33
CA GLN A 168 43.92 -8.20 39.67
C GLN A 168 44.46 -9.40 40.47
N ARG A 169 45.55 -10.00 39.96
CA ARG A 169 46.82 -10.42 40.64
C ARG A 169 46.68 -11.08 42.04
N PRO A 170 47.36 -12.22 42.35
CA PRO A 170 48.83 -12.25 42.33
C PRO A 170 49.58 -13.60 42.12
N GLU A 171 50.91 -13.46 41.97
CA GLU A 171 52.02 -14.40 42.22
C GLU A 171 52.34 -15.53 41.22
N ARG A 172 53.37 -15.32 40.38
CA ARG A 172 54.76 -15.78 40.60
C ARG A 172 55.70 -15.14 39.58
#